data_AF-A0A847HZY1-F1
#
_entry.id   AF-A0A847HZY1-F1
#
_cell.length_a   1.000
_cell.length_b   1.000
_cell.length_c   1.000
_cell.angle_alpha   90.00
_cell.angle_beta   90.00
_cell.angle_gamma   90.00
#
_symmetry.space_group_name_H-M   'P 1'
#
loop_
_entity.id
_entity.type
_entity.pdbx_description
1 polymer ?
#
loop_
_entity_poly.entity_id
_entity_poly.type
_entity_poly.pdbx_seq_one_letter_code
_entity_poly.pdbx_strand_id
1 'polypeptide(L)' 'MISLPPKHRVETYEEMRARLIAETSNYLTECLRHPELAVRIPTIQAGHGRFPPSLGVAFWTRVLGE' A
#
# COMPACT_ATOMS: atom_id res chain seq x y z
N MET A 1 -17.79 4.83 17.41
CA MET A 1 -17.05 3.95 18.34
C MET A 1 -15.72 3.63 17.68
N ILE A 2 -14.62 4.19 18.17
CA ILE A 2 -13.27 3.86 17.68
C ILE A 2 -12.89 2.55 18.37
N SER A 3 -12.89 1.46 17.62
CA SER A 3 -12.36 0.18 18.12
C SER A 3 -10.88 0.36 18.34
N LEU A 4 -10.43 0.31 19.60
CA LEU A 4 -9.01 0.25 19.92
C LEU A 4 -8.41 -0.96 19.18
N PRO A 5 -7.23 -0.84 18.55
CA PRO A 5 -6.56 -1.99 17.96
C PRO A 5 -6.36 -3.05 19.04
N PRO A 6 -6.56 -4.34 18.73
CA PRO A 6 -6.40 -5.41 19.70
C PRO A 6 -5.00 -5.32 20.32
N LYS A 7 -4.92 -5.55 21.63
CA LYS A 7 -3.66 -5.62 22.40
C LYS A 7 -2.72 -6.53 21.62
N HIS A 8 -1.63 -5.98 21.04
CA HIS A 8 -0.71 -6.76 20.23
C HIS A 8 -0.24 -7.97 21.05
N ARG A 9 -0.69 -9.16 20.65
CA ARG A 9 -0.17 -10.40 21.20
C ARG A 9 1.33 -10.40 20.91
N VAL A 10 2.14 -10.81 21.88
CA VAL A 10 3.57 -11.02 21.62
C VAL A 10 3.66 -12.22 20.68
N GLU A 11 4.00 -11.96 19.43
CA GLU A 11 4.20 -12.97 18.39
C GLU A 11 5.66 -13.40 18.37
N THR A 12 5.89 -14.69 18.13
CA THR A 12 7.19 -15.15 17.65
C THR A 12 7.44 -14.64 16.24
N TYR A 13 8.70 -14.64 15.80
CA TYR A 13 9.05 -14.22 14.43
C TYR A 13 8.30 -15.05 13.37
N GLU A 14 8.16 -16.37 13.59
CA GLU A 14 7.47 -17.25 12.66
C GLU A 14 5.95 -16.97 12.60
N GLU A 15 5.32 -16.71 13.74
CA GLU A 15 3.91 -16.32 13.78
C GLU A 15 3.68 -14.98 13.07
N MET A 16 4.52 -13.98 13.34
CA MET A 16 4.46 -12.68 12.68
C MET A 16 4.65 -12.82 11.17
N ARG A 17 5.64 -13.60 10.73
CA ARG A 17 5.91 -13.87 9.32
C ARG A 17 4.72 -14.55 8.65
N ALA A 18 4.15 -15.59 9.27
CA ALA A 18 2.99 -16.29 8.75
C ALA A 18 1.77 -15.36 8.62
N ARG A 19 1.52 -14.52 9.63
CA ARG A 19 0.45 -13.53 9.60
C ARG A 19 0.64 -12.50 8.49
N LEU A 20 1.83 -11.91 8.36
CA LEU A 20 2.12 -10.93 7.30
C LEU A 20 1.94 -11.53 5.91
N ILE A 21 2.39 -12.77 5.70
CA ILE A 21 2.18 -13.47 4.43
C ILE A 21 0.69 -13.67 4.17
N ALA A 22 -0.08 -14.17 5.15
CA ALA A 22 -1.51 -14.39 4.99
C ALA A 22 -2.29 -13.09 4.70
N GLU A 23 -2.01 -12.02 5.45
CA GLU A 23 -2.59 -10.69 5.22
C GLU A 23 -2.26 -10.17 3.83
N THR A 24 -1.00 -10.28 3.41
CA THR A 24 -0.55 -9.85 2.07
C THR A 24 -1.22 -10.67 0.96
N SER A 25 -1.29 -12.00 1.12
CA SER A 25 -1.95 -12.88 0.16
C SER A 25 -3.44 -12.55 0.02
N ASN A 26 -4.12 -12.24 1.12
CA ASN A 26 -5.52 -11.83 1.10
C ASN A 26 -5.70 -10.48 0.38
N TYR A 27 -4.87 -9.51 0.72
CA TYR A 27 -4.88 -8.20 0.06
C TYR A 27 -4.67 -8.32 -1.45
N LEU A 28 -3.64 -9.05 -1.88
CA LEU A 28 -3.35 -9.26 -3.31
C LEU A 28 -4.51 -9.98 -4.01
N THR A 29 -5.08 -11.00 -3.38
CA THR A 29 -6.24 -11.72 -3.92
C THR A 29 -7.41 -10.78 -4.16
N GLU A 30 -7.69 -9.90 -3.21
CA GLU A 30 -8.78 -8.93 -3.32
C GLU A 30 -8.49 -7.87 -4.40
N CYS A 31 -7.26 -7.35 -4.48
CA CYS A 31 -6.86 -6.44 -5.54
C CYS A 31 -6.98 -7.07 -6.94
N LEU A 32 -6.71 -8.37 -7.07
CA LEU A 32 -6.85 -9.08 -8.34
C LEU A 32 -8.32 -9.30 -8.73
N ARG A 33 -9.24 -9.39 -7.76
CA ARG A 33 -10.69 -9.43 -8.03
C ARG A 33 -11.26 -8.09 -8.46
N HIS A 34 -10.68 -7.01 -7.97
CA HIS A 34 -11.12 -5.64 -8.21
C HIS A 34 -10.07 -4.80 -8.96
N PRO A 35 -9.68 -5.19 -10.18
CA PRO A 35 -8.66 -4.46 -10.95
C PRO A 35 -9.05 -3.01 -11.24
N GLU A 36 -10.35 -2.67 -11.22
CA GLU A 36 -10.87 -1.32 -11.37
C GLU A 36 -10.45 -0.34 -10.26
N LEU A 37 -10.07 -0.85 -9.08
CA LEU A 37 -9.58 -0.04 -7.96
C LEU A 37 -8.07 0.26 -8.06
N ALA A 38 -7.38 -0.33 -9.04
CA ALA A 38 -5.95 -0.15 -9.21
C ALA A 38 -5.61 1.32 -9.52
N VAL A 39 -4.80 1.93 -8.66
CA VAL A 39 -4.27 3.28 -8.89
C VAL A 39 -3.15 3.18 -9.91
N ARG A 40 -3.36 3.75 -11.09
CA ARG A 40 -2.29 3.89 -12.08
C ARG A 40 -1.37 5.03 -11.69
N ILE A 41 -0.28 4.71 -11.02
CA ILE A 41 0.80 5.67 -10.79
C ILE A 41 1.47 5.94 -12.14
N PRO A 42 1.55 7.20 -12.61
CA PRO A 42 2.27 7.53 -13.81
C PRO A 42 3.74 7.14 -13.67
N THR A 43 4.21 6.25 -14.54
CA THR A 43 5.61 5.83 -14.56
C THR A 43 6.37 6.74 -15.51
N ILE A 44 7.45 7.35 -15.02
CA ILE A 44 8.43 8.05 -15.84
C ILE A 44 9.70 7.18 -15.85
N GLN A 45 10.20 6.85 -17.04
CA GLN A 45 11.45 6.11 -17.17
C GLN A 45 12.59 6.89 -16.51
N ALA A 46 13.34 6.20 -15.64
CA ALA A 46 14.50 6.77 -14.97
C ALA A 46 15.50 7.29 -16.01
N GLY A 47 15.91 8.55 -15.87
CA GLY A 47 16.84 9.21 -16.79
C GLY A 47 16.21 9.77 -18.08
N HIS A 48 14.94 9.48 -18.39
CA HIS A 48 14.32 9.84 -19.67
C HIS A 48 13.11 10.77 -19.58
N GLY A 49 12.62 11.11 -18.38
CA GLY A 49 11.55 12.10 -18.25
C GLY A 49 11.80 13.14 -17.17
N ARG A 50 11.19 14.30 -17.38
CA ARG A 50 11.10 15.35 -16.36
C ARG A 50 9.88 15.03 -15.52
N PHE A 51 10.07 14.87 -14.22
CA PHE A 51 8.97 14.74 -13.25
C PHE A 51 8.39 16.14 -13.03
N PRO A 52 7.26 16.51 -13.67
CA PRO A 52 6.77 17.88 -13.56
C PRO A 52 6.33 18.15 -12.12
N PRO A 53 6.51 19.38 -11.61
CA PRO A 53 6.18 19.70 -10.21
C PRO A 53 4.74 19.33 -9.81
N SER A 54 3.78 19.42 -10.74
CA SER A 54 2.38 19.01 -10.54
C SER A 54 2.21 17.52 -10.25
N LEU A 55 3.07 16.67 -10.83
CA LEU A 55 3.08 15.22 -10.59
C LEU A 55 3.63 14.90 -9.21
N GLY A 56 4.56 15.72 -8.70
CA GLY A 56 5.04 15.64 -7.32
C GLY A 56 3.95 15.97 -6.32
N VAL A 57 3.17 17.03 -6.57
CA VAL A 57 2.01 17.34 -5.72
C VAL A 57 1.01 16.20 -5.77
N ALA A 58 0.61 15.72 -6.96
CA ALA A 58 -0.34 14.61 -7.06
C ALA A 58 0.15 13.32 -6.37
N PHE A 59 1.45 13.01 -6.50
CA PHE A 59 2.08 11.85 -5.85
C PHE A 59 2.09 12.02 -4.32
N TRP A 60 2.62 13.12 -3.81
CA TRP A 60 2.73 13.36 -2.37
C TRP A 60 1.38 13.60 -1.70
N THR A 61 0.42 14.26 -2.34
CA THR A 61 -0.95 14.40 -1.81
C THR A 61 -1.63 13.03 -1.68
N ARG A 62 -1.34 12.07 -2.56
CA ARG A 62 -1.92 10.72 -2.45
C ARG A 62 -1.18 9.83 -1.43
N VAL A 63 0.13 10.06 -1.22
CA VAL A 63 0.97 9.26 -0.33
C VAL A 63 0.99 9.79 1.11
N LEU A 64 0.94 11.11 1.29
CA LEU A 64 1.01 11.82 2.58
C LEU A 64 -0.32 12.50 2.94
N GLY A 65 -1.34 12.42 2.08
CA GLY A 65 -2.67 12.97 2.36
C GLY A 65 -3.49 12.03 3.24
N GLU A 66 -3.10 11.96 4.52
CA GLU A 66 -3.98 11.77 5.68
C GLU A 66 -3.69 12.88 6.70
#